data_AF-A0A2W0GCI9-F1
#
_entry.id   AF-A0A2W0GCI9-F1
#
_cell.length_a   1.000
_cell.length_b   1.000
_cell.length_c   1.000
_cell.angle_alpha   90.00
_cell.angle_beta   90.00
_cell.angle_gamma   90.00
#
_symmetry.space_group_name_H-M   'P 1'
#
loop_
_entity.id
_entity.type
_entity.pdbx_description
1 polymer ?
#
loop_
_entity_poly.entity_id
_entity_poly.type
_entity_poly.pdbx_seq_one_letter_code
_entity_poly.pdbx_strand_id
1 'polypeptide(L)'
;MIVAKPKTPSKLIKGNIFEYYVPKIRGAKPRPKQIINKKDPTKKIYDKSKPASFLKNSFTKTTRIPFGSGAKKNLSARYPALPLPQIVHAALECGYGRTGMWSSHLLLNHNESLELASYLLKRLLMVASCIKVGKNDAYFTQEFYSKIEPSEKVAISFIAGGIGSFIAAYHWLAAAGEKINVMLHTSIYTKGLHPSILANPFTTKKSPDYLIESDTGEWHIFESKGGTDAGRNKRIQEGLLQLGAITHLAWASPALTLKQVQTNVCTHTSIDAGRPLKVLAYDPPGEYTEEGKNIILDEAVCKLLKIVESLDQFHVLGTEMRTEDDWEWKTVPQIKNLMVALPSQYFDLEEELRTRLGLYFIATEIIDKYKRGAQWSVEFIIKNIGKKISSYEFKYKGKAIVEKFLNFISELNEVDESTSFILRCRQYLKLDEILNEFNSLFEKVIIKSALPKSHRNGIKGSDALTSSGMLIREVNKVD
;
A
#
# COMPACT_ATOMS: atom_id res chain seq x y z
N MET A 1 -10.00 62.78 6.51
CA MET A 1 -9.17 61.61 6.14
C MET A 1 -9.16 60.64 7.31
N ILE A 2 -9.83 59.49 7.18
CA ILE A 2 -9.79 58.44 8.21
C ILE A 2 -8.55 57.60 7.91
N VAL A 3 -7.56 57.66 8.80
CA VAL A 3 -6.34 56.87 8.71
C VAL A 3 -6.71 55.42 9.00
N ALA A 4 -6.66 54.56 7.98
CA ALA A 4 -6.86 53.13 8.12
C ALA A 4 -5.76 52.54 9.01
N LYS A 5 -6.17 51.90 10.12
CA LYS A 5 -5.24 51.13 10.96
C LYS A 5 -4.54 50.05 10.11
N PRO A 6 -3.23 49.84 10.25
CA PRO A 6 -2.54 48.77 9.56
C PRO A 6 -3.16 47.43 9.97
N LYS A 7 -3.59 46.63 8.99
CA LYS A 7 -4.02 45.25 9.24
C LYS A 7 -2.83 44.51 9.86
N THR A 8 -2.98 44.09 11.11
CA THR A 8 -2.06 43.16 11.76
C THR A 8 -1.83 41.98 10.81
N PRO A 9 -0.57 41.61 10.48
CA PRO A 9 -0.32 40.50 9.59
C PRO A 9 -0.98 39.27 10.19
N SER A 10 -1.97 38.70 9.48
CA SER A 10 -2.61 37.47 9.94
C SER A 10 -1.52 36.44 10.16
N LYS A 11 -1.42 35.88 11.38
CA LYS A 11 -0.47 34.80 11.71
C LYS A 11 -0.41 33.84 10.52
N LEU A 12 0.77 33.71 9.90
CA LEU A 12 0.97 32.84 8.74
C LEU A 12 0.52 31.43 9.12
N ILE A 13 -0.59 30.97 8.56
CA ILE A 13 -1.12 29.64 8.89
C ILE A 13 -0.29 28.61 8.10
N LYS A 14 0.58 27.88 8.80
CA LYS A 14 1.44 26.83 8.21
C LYS A 14 0.69 25.52 8.00
N GLY A 15 1.11 24.76 6.99
CA GLY A 15 0.66 23.39 6.77
C GLY A 15 -0.67 23.19 6.03
N ASN A 16 -0.84 21.97 5.54
CA ASN A 16 -2.05 21.44 4.93
C ASN A 16 -3.12 21.17 5.99
N ILE A 17 -4.39 21.27 5.59
CA ILE A 17 -5.52 21.00 6.49
C ILE A 17 -5.65 19.50 6.68
N PHE A 18 -5.78 19.09 7.94
CA PHE A 18 -6.13 17.73 8.32
C PHE A 18 -7.38 17.74 9.20
N GLU A 19 -8.43 17.06 8.78
CA GLU A 19 -9.67 16.96 9.55
C GLU A 19 -10.01 15.51 9.85
N TYR A 20 -10.23 15.22 11.12
CA TYR A 20 -10.62 13.89 11.58
C TYR A 20 -12.07 13.90 12.08
N TYR A 21 -12.84 12.91 11.62
CA TYR A 21 -14.24 12.71 11.94
C TYR A 21 -14.51 11.32 12.50
N VAL A 22 -15.28 11.29 13.58
CA VAL A 22 -15.82 10.07 14.22
C VAL A 22 -17.35 10.12 14.22
N PRO A 23 -18.05 9.00 14.38
CA PRO A 23 -19.50 9.04 14.55
C PRO A 23 -19.91 9.90 15.74
N LYS A 24 -21.02 10.62 15.60
CA LYS A 24 -21.60 11.42 16.70
C LYS A 24 -22.03 10.56 17.88
N ILE A 25 -22.57 9.39 17.58
CA ILE A 25 -23.00 8.41 18.58
C ILE A 25 -21.89 7.37 18.69
N ARG A 26 -21.27 7.26 19.88
CA ARG A 26 -20.18 6.32 20.11
C ARG A 26 -20.62 4.89 19.78
N GLY A 27 -19.83 4.18 18.99
CA GLY A 27 -20.12 2.82 18.54
C GLY A 27 -21.19 2.71 17.43
N ALA A 28 -21.88 3.80 17.09
CA ALA A 28 -22.80 3.78 15.95
C ALA A 28 -22.03 3.64 14.64
N LYS A 29 -22.64 2.94 13.68
CA LYS A 29 -22.09 2.70 12.34
C LYS A 29 -22.95 3.45 11.32
N PRO A 30 -22.68 4.74 11.04
CA PRO A 30 -23.56 5.48 10.16
C PRO A 30 -23.51 4.90 8.74
N ARG A 31 -24.67 4.54 8.23
CA ARG A 31 -24.89 4.18 6.83
C ARG A 31 -25.98 5.07 6.25
N PRO A 32 -25.94 5.41 4.95
CA PRO A 32 -27.05 6.08 4.30
C PRO A 32 -28.32 5.22 4.42
N LYS A 33 -29.50 5.84 4.34
CA LYS A 33 -30.77 5.12 4.36
C LYS A 33 -30.85 4.16 3.16
N GLN A 34 -31.38 2.96 3.35
CA GLN A 34 -31.69 2.06 2.25
C GLN A 34 -33.01 2.46 1.58
N ILE A 35 -33.03 2.47 0.26
CA ILE A 35 -34.18 2.75 -0.60
C ILE A 35 -34.36 1.63 -1.63
N ILE A 36 -35.57 1.49 -2.16
CA ILE A 36 -35.85 0.55 -3.25
C ILE A 36 -35.17 1.05 -4.52
N ASN A 37 -34.47 0.17 -5.22
CA ASN A 37 -33.82 0.50 -6.48
C ASN A 37 -34.88 0.76 -7.55
N LYS A 38 -34.85 1.97 -8.13
CA LYS A 38 -35.80 2.38 -9.18
C LYS A 38 -35.75 1.52 -10.44
N LYS A 39 -34.60 0.91 -10.74
CA LYS A 39 -34.40 0.04 -11.91
C LYS A 39 -34.74 -1.42 -11.63
N ASP A 40 -34.82 -1.80 -10.36
CA ASP A 40 -35.09 -3.16 -9.93
C ASP A 40 -35.78 -3.12 -8.55
N PRO A 41 -37.12 -3.10 -8.52
CA PRO A 41 -37.88 -2.98 -7.28
C PRO A 41 -37.62 -4.09 -6.25
N THR A 42 -37.00 -5.20 -6.66
CA THR A 42 -36.63 -6.30 -5.77
C THR A 42 -35.36 -6.03 -4.96
N LYS A 43 -34.57 -5.01 -5.33
CA LYS A 43 -33.27 -4.71 -4.71
C LYS A 43 -33.33 -3.46 -3.84
N LYS A 44 -32.85 -3.56 -2.60
CA LYS A 44 -32.57 -2.39 -1.75
C LYS A 44 -31.14 -1.89 -2.01
N ILE A 45 -30.99 -0.58 -2.15
CA ILE A 45 -29.70 0.09 -2.33
C ILE A 45 -29.56 1.25 -1.34
N TYR A 46 -28.34 1.65 -1.04
CA TYR A 46 -28.09 2.84 -0.22
C TYR A 46 -28.44 4.12 -0.99
N ASP A 47 -29.14 5.05 -0.34
CA ASP A 47 -29.46 6.37 -0.88
C ASP A 47 -28.21 7.25 -0.93
N LYS A 48 -27.79 7.57 -2.16
CA LYS A 48 -26.61 8.40 -2.44
C LYS A 48 -26.97 9.84 -2.83
N SER A 49 -28.23 10.26 -2.68
CA SER A 49 -28.72 11.55 -3.16
C SER A 49 -28.32 12.75 -2.29
N LYS A 50 -28.17 12.56 -0.97
CA LYS A 50 -27.87 13.64 0.00
C LYS A 50 -26.61 13.36 0.85
N PRO A 51 -25.43 13.18 0.25
CA PRO A 51 -24.22 12.79 0.97
C PRO A 51 -23.79 13.80 2.04
N ALA A 52 -23.88 15.10 1.76
CA ALA A 52 -23.49 16.14 2.71
C ALA A 52 -24.35 16.13 4.00
N SER A 53 -25.67 15.95 3.84
CA SER A 53 -26.61 15.86 4.96
C SER A 53 -26.32 14.63 5.82
N PHE A 54 -26.12 13.48 5.18
CA PHE A 54 -25.71 12.25 5.86
C PHE A 54 -24.43 12.47 6.70
N LEU A 55 -23.34 12.93 6.08
CA LEU A 55 -22.07 13.12 6.80
C LEU A 55 -22.20 14.12 7.97
N LYS A 56 -22.87 15.25 7.75
CA LYS A 56 -23.09 16.28 8.79
C LYS A 56 -23.91 15.74 9.96
N ASN A 57 -24.91 14.91 9.70
CA ASN A 57 -25.81 14.39 10.73
C ASN A 57 -25.19 13.20 11.47
N SER A 58 -24.29 12.47 10.83
CA SER A 58 -23.75 11.22 11.36
C SER A 58 -22.39 11.32 12.02
N PHE A 59 -21.56 12.29 11.61
CA PHE A 59 -20.18 12.41 12.07
C PHE A 59 -19.92 13.76 12.75
N THR A 60 -18.95 13.79 13.66
CA THR A 60 -18.45 14.99 14.32
C THR A 60 -16.93 15.07 14.18
N LYS A 61 -16.42 16.30 14.04
CA LYS A 61 -14.98 16.55 13.97
C LYS A 61 -14.37 16.36 15.36
N THR A 62 -13.21 15.74 15.44
CA THR A 62 -12.44 15.56 16.68
C THR A 62 -10.94 15.64 16.39
N THR A 63 -10.15 15.79 17.44
CA THR A 63 -8.67 15.67 17.40
C THR A 63 -8.17 14.48 18.20
N ARG A 64 -9.04 13.76 18.91
CA ARG A 64 -8.67 12.67 19.82
C ARG A 64 -8.70 11.33 19.10
N ILE A 65 -7.62 10.57 19.15
CA ILE A 65 -7.53 9.20 18.61
C ILE A 65 -8.23 8.20 19.57
N PRO A 66 -9.10 7.31 19.08
CA PRO A 66 -9.85 6.39 19.93
C PRO A 66 -9.10 5.12 20.34
N PHE A 67 -7.93 4.83 19.75
CA PHE A 67 -7.15 3.61 19.96
C PHE A 67 -5.73 3.90 20.48
N GLY A 68 -4.91 2.85 20.60
CA GLY A 68 -3.52 2.88 21.04
C GLY A 68 -3.40 2.76 22.56
N SER A 69 -2.29 2.19 23.02
CA SER A 69 -1.97 2.01 24.44
C SER A 69 -0.94 3.02 24.95
N GLY A 70 -0.27 3.75 24.04
CA GLY A 70 0.77 4.72 24.37
C GLY A 70 0.25 6.09 24.83
N ALA A 71 1.19 7.03 25.04
CA ALA A 71 0.89 8.42 25.38
C ALA A 71 0.22 9.15 24.21
N LYS A 72 -1.12 9.10 24.18
CA LYS A 72 -1.94 9.66 23.09
C LYS A 72 -1.79 11.17 23.00
N LYS A 73 -1.62 11.67 21.78
CA LYS A 73 -1.60 13.10 21.46
C LYS A 73 -2.84 13.46 20.66
N ASN A 74 -3.26 14.71 20.78
CA ASN A 74 -4.28 15.25 19.88
C ASN A 74 -3.67 15.42 18.48
N LEU A 75 -4.42 15.00 17.46
CA LEU A 75 -4.15 15.35 16.07
C LEU A 75 -4.17 16.87 15.91
N SER A 76 -3.19 17.39 15.17
CA SER A 76 -3.21 18.76 14.72
C SER A 76 -4.28 18.98 13.65
N ALA A 77 -4.92 20.15 13.67
CA ALA A 77 -5.80 20.58 12.58
C ALA A 77 -5.03 20.88 11.28
N ARG A 78 -3.70 21.06 11.39
CA ARG A 78 -2.80 21.31 10.26
C ARG A 78 -1.46 20.63 10.45
N TYR A 79 -0.98 20.02 9.39
CA TYR A 79 0.36 19.43 9.35
C TYR A 79 1.21 20.17 8.31
N PRO A 80 2.44 20.56 8.66
CA PRO A 80 3.41 21.00 7.67
C PRO A 80 3.57 19.96 6.56
N ALA A 81 3.96 20.42 5.37
CA ALA A 81 4.32 19.53 4.29
C ALA A 81 5.46 18.62 4.79
N LEU A 82 5.32 17.32 4.58
CA LEU A 82 6.40 16.39 4.91
C LEU A 82 7.65 16.74 4.08
N PRO A 83 8.86 16.44 4.54
CA PRO A 83 10.03 16.58 3.67
C PRO A 83 9.91 15.70 2.42
N LEU A 84 10.65 16.06 1.37
CA LEU A 84 10.59 15.36 0.08
C LEU A 84 10.80 13.83 0.21
N PRO A 85 11.77 13.32 1.01
CA PRO A 85 11.94 11.89 1.21
C PRO A 85 10.67 11.17 1.71
N GLN A 86 9.92 11.79 2.62
CA GLN A 86 8.71 11.20 3.19
C GLN A 86 7.54 11.22 2.21
N ILE A 87 7.51 12.16 1.27
CA ILE A 87 6.56 12.09 0.16
C ILE A 87 6.92 10.99 -0.81
N VAL A 88 8.20 10.85 -1.16
CA VAL A 88 8.66 9.73 -2.00
C VAL A 88 8.54 8.39 -1.28
N HIS A 89 8.52 8.37 0.05
CA HIS A 89 8.16 7.20 0.85
C HIS A 89 6.67 6.89 0.74
N ALA A 90 5.81 7.86 1.04
CA ALA A 90 4.35 7.76 0.94
C ALA A 90 3.89 7.31 -0.45
N ALA A 91 4.39 8.01 -1.46
CA ALA A 91 5.26 7.40 -2.44
C ALA A 91 5.15 5.89 -2.70
N LEU A 92 6.31 5.27 -2.66
CA LEU A 92 6.54 3.90 -3.00
C LEU A 92 5.66 2.91 -2.20
N GLU A 93 5.25 3.27 -0.97
CA GLU A 93 4.38 2.46 -0.10
C GLU A 93 2.93 2.31 -0.60
N CYS A 94 2.38 3.33 -1.23
CA CYS A 94 0.98 3.34 -1.63
C CYS A 94 0.68 2.50 -2.88
N GLY A 95 1.69 1.96 -3.57
CA GLY A 95 1.52 1.17 -4.79
C GLY A 95 0.79 1.96 -5.88
N TYR A 96 1.51 2.76 -6.67
CA TYR A 96 0.85 3.61 -7.68
C TYR A 96 0.36 2.83 -8.89
N GLY A 97 -0.96 2.67 -9.02
CA GLY A 97 -1.60 2.34 -10.30
C GLY A 97 -1.45 0.89 -10.77
N ARG A 98 -0.99 -0.02 -9.91
CA ARG A 98 -0.97 -1.46 -10.16
C ARG A 98 -2.32 -2.07 -9.81
N THR A 99 -3.18 -2.36 -10.78
CA THR A 99 -4.39 -3.17 -10.54
C THR A 99 -4.09 -4.66 -10.77
N GLY A 100 -4.11 -5.46 -9.71
CA GLY A 100 -4.11 -6.94 -9.81
C GLY A 100 -2.84 -7.59 -10.38
N MET A 101 -1.72 -6.88 -10.37
CA MET A 101 -0.57 -7.18 -11.25
C MET A 101 0.40 -8.26 -10.76
N TRP A 102 0.22 -8.87 -9.59
CA TRP A 102 1.08 -10.00 -9.28
C TRP A 102 0.55 -11.26 -9.95
N SER A 103 1.29 -11.70 -10.95
CA SER A 103 1.11 -12.94 -11.67
C SER A 103 2.44 -13.64 -11.82
N SER A 104 2.39 -14.95 -12.07
CA SER A 104 3.58 -15.71 -12.46
C SER A 104 4.29 -15.08 -13.66
N HIS A 105 3.54 -14.57 -14.62
CA HIS A 105 4.09 -13.93 -15.83
C HIS A 105 4.92 -12.70 -15.49
N LEU A 106 4.39 -11.76 -14.71
CA LEU A 106 5.15 -10.55 -14.34
C LEU A 106 6.33 -10.84 -13.42
N LEU A 107 6.25 -11.88 -12.57
CA LEU A 107 7.37 -12.30 -11.73
C LEU A 107 8.51 -12.92 -12.56
N LEU A 108 8.17 -13.72 -13.57
CA LEU A 108 9.15 -14.47 -14.38
C LEU A 108 9.61 -13.71 -15.63
N ASN A 109 8.86 -12.71 -16.11
CA ASN A 109 9.26 -11.82 -17.19
C ASN A 109 9.78 -10.48 -16.63
N HIS A 110 11.07 -10.48 -16.25
CA HIS A 110 11.68 -9.30 -15.62
C HIS A 110 11.63 -8.07 -16.53
N ASN A 111 11.83 -8.21 -17.84
CA ASN A 111 11.81 -7.08 -18.77
C ASN A 111 10.46 -6.36 -18.78
N GLU A 112 9.36 -7.11 -18.89
CA GLU A 112 8.02 -6.53 -18.87
C GLU A 112 7.68 -5.93 -17.50
N SER A 113 8.16 -6.54 -16.40
CA SER A 113 8.04 -5.96 -15.06
C SER A 113 8.72 -4.58 -14.97
N LEU A 114 9.91 -4.43 -15.57
CA LEU A 114 10.64 -3.15 -15.60
C LEU A 114 9.99 -2.12 -16.52
N GLU A 115 9.47 -2.53 -17.68
CA GLU A 115 8.71 -1.64 -18.58
C GLU A 115 7.49 -1.05 -17.87
N LEU A 116 6.77 -1.91 -17.16
CA LEU A 116 5.62 -1.53 -16.34
C LEU A 116 6.03 -0.62 -15.19
N ALA A 117 7.09 -0.94 -14.45
CA ALA A 117 7.64 -0.06 -13.40
C ALA A 117 8.02 1.33 -13.95
N SER A 118 8.64 1.39 -15.14
CA SER A 118 8.99 2.64 -15.82
C SER A 118 7.76 3.46 -16.18
N TYR A 119 6.70 2.82 -16.69
CA TYR A 119 5.43 3.50 -16.95
C TYR A 119 4.79 4.07 -15.67
N LEU A 120 4.79 3.33 -14.57
CA LEU A 120 4.23 3.78 -13.29
C LEU A 120 5.02 4.94 -12.69
N LEU A 121 6.36 4.93 -12.84
CA LEU A 121 7.19 6.06 -12.43
C LEU A 121 6.79 7.34 -13.19
N LYS A 122 6.57 7.26 -14.51
CA LYS A 122 6.10 8.41 -15.30
C LYS A 122 4.75 8.93 -14.81
N ARG A 123 3.82 8.05 -14.42
CA ARG A 123 2.54 8.45 -13.81
C ARG A 123 2.72 9.16 -12.47
N LEU A 124 3.66 8.70 -11.64
CA LEU A 124 4.00 9.37 -10.39
C LEU A 124 4.57 10.77 -10.65
N LEU A 125 5.49 10.90 -11.61
CA LEU A 125 6.06 12.20 -12.01
C LEU A 125 4.99 13.15 -12.55
N MET A 126 3.99 12.64 -13.27
CA MET A 126 2.82 13.43 -13.69
C MET A 126 2.01 13.96 -12.50
N VAL A 127 1.84 13.17 -11.43
CA VAL A 127 1.17 13.67 -10.21
C VAL A 127 2.05 14.67 -9.47
N ALA A 128 3.34 14.37 -9.33
CA ALA A 128 4.31 15.23 -8.66
C ALA A 128 4.40 16.60 -9.34
N SER A 129 4.32 16.66 -10.67
CA SER A 129 4.30 17.93 -11.41
C SER A 129 3.05 18.76 -11.10
N CYS A 130 1.96 18.17 -10.61
CA CYS A 130 0.76 18.91 -10.21
C CYS A 130 0.83 19.47 -8.77
N ILE A 131 1.81 19.08 -7.96
CA ILE A 131 1.89 19.41 -6.52
C ILE A 131 3.19 20.17 -6.22
N LYS A 132 3.12 21.25 -5.45
CA LYS A 132 4.28 22.06 -5.04
C LYS A 132 4.24 22.37 -3.55
N VAL A 133 5.40 22.49 -2.91
CA VAL A 133 5.50 23.05 -1.55
C VAL A 133 5.51 24.59 -1.63
N GLY A 134 4.53 25.23 -1.00
CA GLY A 134 4.41 26.69 -0.92
C GLY A 134 5.12 27.31 0.27
N LYS A 135 5.14 28.66 0.34
CA LYS A 135 5.83 29.46 1.39
C LYS A 135 5.39 29.17 2.84
N ASN A 136 4.24 28.52 3.02
CA ASN A 136 3.68 28.18 4.34
C ASN A 136 3.94 26.72 4.74
N ASP A 137 4.90 26.06 4.08
CA ASP A 137 5.21 24.66 4.31
C ASP A 137 3.95 23.79 4.16
N ALA A 138 3.27 23.96 3.03
CA ALA A 138 2.06 23.23 2.68
C ALA A 138 2.12 22.84 1.21
N TYR A 139 1.61 21.66 0.89
CA TYR A 139 1.39 21.21 -0.48
C TYR A 139 0.27 22.02 -1.12
N PHE A 140 0.49 22.49 -2.34
CA PHE A 140 -0.47 23.19 -3.19
C PHE A 140 -0.59 22.48 -4.51
N THR A 141 -1.81 22.40 -5.03
CA THR A 141 -2.02 21.99 -6.42
C THR A 141 -1.72 23.18 -7.33
N GLN A 142 -0.96 22.98 -8.41
CA GLN A 142 -0.63 24.04 -9.36
C GLN A 142 -1.88 24.59 -10.07
N GLU A 143 -1.86 25.86 -10.47
CA GLU A 143 -3.04 26.53 -11.08
C GLU A 143 -3.46 25.90 -12.42
N PHE A 144 -2.48 25.43 -13.20
CA PHE A 144 -2.73 24.76 -14.48
C PHE A 144 -3.53 23.46 -14.31
N TYR A 145 -3.59 22.87 -13.10
CA TYR A 145 -4.43 21.70 -12.84
C TYR A 145 -5.88 21.95 -13.24
N SER A 146 -6.38 23.20 -13.13
CA SER A 146 -7.72 23.55 -13.60
C SER A 146 -7.93 23.28 -15.09
N LYS A 147 -6.86 23.37 -15.90
CA LYS A 147 -6.85 23.24 -17.36
C LYS A 147 -6.63 21.81 -17.86
N ILE A 148 -6.16 20.91 -17.00
CA ILE A 148 -5.97 19.48 -17.32
C ILE A 148 -7.31 18.82 -17.69
N GLU A 149 -7.28 17.89 -18.64
CA GLU A 149 -8.48 17.15 -19.03
C GLU A 149 -9.09 16.35 -17.86
N PRO A 150 -10.43 16.24 -17.78
CA PRO A 150 -11.08 15.46 -16.72
C PRO A 150 -10.62 14.00 -16.63
N SER A 151 -10.32 13.37 -17.76
CA SER A 151 -9.82 11.99 -17.87
C SER A 151 -8.49 11.81 -17.12
N GLU A 152 -7.53 12.70 -17.33
CA GLU A 152 -6.22 12.69 -16.67
C GLU A 152 -6.32 12.98 -15.17
N LYS A 153 -7.22 13.88 -14.78
CA LYS A 153 -7.50 14.20 -13.37
C LYS A 153 -7.95 12.98 -12.56
N VAL A 154 -8.55 11.97 -13.19
CA VAL A 154 -8.92 10.71 -12.51
C VAL A 154 -7.66 9.99 -12.02
N ALA A 155 -6.66 9.85 -12.87
CA ALA A 155 -5.39 9.20 -12.52
C ALA A 155 -4.65 9.99 -11.43
N ILE A 156 -4.58 11.32 -11.57
CA ILE A 156 -3.96 12.21 -10.58
C ILE A 156 -4.66 12.08 -9.23
N SER A 157 -6.00 12.15 -9.23
CA SER A 157 -6.81 12.06 -8.01
C SER A 157 -6.67 10.71 -7.31
N PHE A 158 -6.58 9.61 -8.06
CA PHE A 158 -6.36 8.29 -7.49
C PHE A 158 -5.02 8.22 -6.73
N ILE A 159 -3.94 8.63 -7.40
CA ILE A 159 -2.57 8.57 -6.86
C ILE A 159 -2.39 9.51 -5.67
N ALA A 160 -2.81 10.77 -5.79
CA ALA A 160 -2.72 11.73 -4.70
C ALA A 160 -3.69 11.40 -3.54
N GLY A 161 -4.81 10.72 -3.84
CA GLY A 161 -5.65 10.06 -2.85
C GLY A 161 -4.81 9.12 -1.99
N GLY A 162 -4.13 8.15 -2.62
CA GLY A 162 -3.23 7.20 -1.97
C GLY A 162 -2.19 7.88 -1.08
N ILE A 163 -1.43 8.84 -1.63
CA ILE A 163 -0.43 9.63 -0.88
C ILE A 163 -1.06 10.28 0.35
N GLY A 164 -2.21 10.94 0.20
CA GLY A 164 -2.88 11.57 1.34
C GLY A 164 -3.43 10.55 2.35
N SER A 165 -3.78 9.33 1.92
CA SER A 165 -4.14 8.23 2.81
C SER A 165 -2.94 7.75 3.64
N PHE A 166 -1.75 7.64 3.04
CA PHE A 166 -0.52 7.36 3.78
C PHE A 166 -0.21 8.48 4.78
N ILE A 167 -0.24 9.74 4.34
CA ILE A 167 -0.01 10.90 5.22
C ILE A 167 -0.99 10.90 6.39
N ALA A 168 -2.25 10.55 6.13
CA ALA A 168 -3.24 10.38 7.19
C ALA A 168 -2.81 9.30 8.17
N ALA A 169 -2.55 8.07 7.71
CA ALA A 169 -2.10 6.96 8.54
C ALA A 169 -0.82 7.29 9.35
N TYR A 170 0.15 7.97 8.72
CA TYR A 170 1.41 8.38 9.35
C TYR A 170 1.18 9.30 10.56
N HIS A 171 0.45 10.41 10.37
CA HIS A 171 0.16 11.32 11.48
C HIS A 171 -0.79 10.72 12.51
N TRP A 172 -1.67 9.83 12.05
CA TRP A 172 -2.66 9.19 12.88
C TRP A 172 -2.06 8.19 13.85
N LEU A 173 -1.25 7.25 13.37
CA LEU A 173 -0.55 6.29 14.22
C LEU A 173 0.43 7.01 15.15
N ALA A 174 1.15 8.02 14.64
CA ALA A 174 2.05 8.83 15.48
C ALA A 174 1.31 9.51 16.64
N ALA A 175 0.05 9.93 16.44
CA ALA A 175 -0.78 10.49 17.51
C ALA A 175 -1.24 9.43 18.53
N ALA A 176 -1.31 8.14 18.15
CA ALA A 176 -1.52 7.01 19.04
C ALA A 176 -0.23 6.55 19.77
N GLY A 177 0.94 7.08 19.39
CA GLY A 177 2.24 6.63 19.86
C GLY A 177 2.78 5.40 19.12
N GLU A 178 2.23 5.11 17.93
CA GLU A 178 2.57 3.97 17.08
C GLU A 178 3.19 4.46 15.76
N LYS A 179 3.76 3.54 14.99
CA LYS A 179 4.29 3.79 13.64
C LYS A 179 3.71 2.77 12.66
N ILE A 180 3.78 3.09 11.37
CA ILE A 180 3.48 2.12 10.32
C ILE A 180 4.61 1.08 10.30
N ASN A 181 4.27 -0.19 10.51
CA ASN A 181 5.19 -1.31 10.27
C ASN A 181 5.13 -1.75 8.81
N VAL A 182 3.92 -2.03 8.32
CA VAL A 182 3.69 -2.34 6.91
C VAL A 182 2.38 -1.73 6.43
N MET A 183 2.40 -1.26 5.18
CA MET A 183 1.22 -0.86 4.43
C MET A 183 1.11 -1.76 3.19
N LEU A 184 -0.01 -2.47 3.04
CA LEU A 184 -0.29 -3.36 1.93
C LEU A 184 -1.39 -2.77 1.07
N HIS A 185 -1.08 -2.44 -0.18
CA HIS A 185 -2.09 -2.11 -1.18
C HIS A 185 -2.89 -3.36 -1.61
N THR A 186 -4.12 -3.16 -2.08
CA THR A 186 -5.01 -4.24 -2.56
C THR A 186 -4.40 -5.12 -3.63
N SER A 187 -3.48 -4.61 -4.44
CA SER A 187 -2.73 -5.43 -5.40
C SER A 187 -1.87 -6.50 -4.74
N ILE A 188 -1.38 -6.27 -3.52
CA ILE A 188 -0.49 -7.18 -2.78
C ILE A 188 -1.30 -8.12 -1.90
N TYR A 189 -2.10 -7.59 -0.97
CA TYR A 189 -2.72 -8.45 0.05
C TYR A 189 -3.76 -9.42 -0.55
N THR A 190 -4.38 -9.09 -1.69
CA THR A 190 -5.30 -10.03 -2.36
C THR A 190 -4.57 -11.21 -2.99
N LYS A 191 -3.27 -11.08 -3.23
CA LYS A 191 -2.37 -12.09 -3.80
C LYS A 191 -1.64 -12.88 -2.72
N GLY A 192 -1.44 -12.28 -1.55
CA GLY A 192 -0.94 -12.94 -0.36
C GLY A 192 -2.04 -13.50 0.56
N LEU A 193 -3.25 -13.75 0.06
CA LEU A 193 -4.26 -14.48 0.83
C LEU A 193 -3.74 -15.90 1.12
N HIS A 194 -3.85 -16.34 2.37
CA HIS A 194 -3.43 -17.69 2.75
C HIS A 194 -4.27 -18.75 2.01
N PRO A 195 -3.68 -19.88 1.56
CA PRO A 195 -4.40 -20.88 0.76
C PRO A 195 -5.64 -21.48 1.41
N SER A 196 -5.73 -21.47 2.74
CA SER A 196 -6.92 -21.94 3.49
C SER A 196 -8.16 -21.05 3.29
N ILE A 197 -8.01 -19.87 2.70
CA ILE A 197 -9.12 -18.99 2.37
C ILE A 197 -9.77 -19.49 1.06
N LEU A 198 -10.76 -20.38 1.21
CA LEU A 198 -11.40 -21.11 0.12
C LEU A 198 -12.12 -20.23 -0.91
N ALA A 199 -12.72 -19.12 -0.46
CA ALA A 199 -13.33 -18.13 -1.32
C ALA A 199 -12.63 -16.80 -1.09
N ASN A 200 -12.16 -16.18 -2.18
CA ASN A 200 -11.64 -14.81 -2.09
C ASN A 200 -12.77 -13.94 -1.47
N PRO A 201 -12.58 -13.43 -0.24
CA PRO A 201 -13.61 -12.66 0.46
C PRO A 201 -13.95 -11.37 -0.30
N PHE A 202 -13.09 -11.00 -1.26
CA PHE A 202 -13.20 -9.84 -2.11
C PHE A 202 -13.86 -10.18 -3.46
N THR A 203 -15.13 -10.58 -3.43
CA THR A 203 -15.92 -10.72 -4.66
C THR A 203 -16.26 -9.33 -5.24
N THR A 204 -15.37 -8.89 -6.14
CA THR A 204 -15.49 -7.90 -7.23
C THR A 204 -15.84 -6.42 -7.00
N LYS A 205 -16.31 -5.90 -5.83
CA LYS A 205 -16.57 -4.43 -5.70
C LYS A 205 -16.26 -3.74 -4.36
N LYS A 206 -15.72 -4.43 -3.36
CA LYS A 206 -15.55 -3.87 -2.00
C LYS A 206 -14.31 -4.41 -1.28
N SER A 207 -13.14 -4.16 -1.85
CA SER A 207 -11.87 -4.31 -1.16
C SER A 207 -11.42 -2.94 -0.67
N PRO A 208 -10.99 -2.78 0.58
CA PRO A 208 -10.35 -1.54 0.99
C PRO A 208 -9.03 -1.36 0.24
N ASP A 209 -8.66 -0.15 -0.11
CA ASP A 209 -7.39 0.09 -0.83
C ASP A 209 -6.17 -0.41 -0.04
N TYR A 210 -6.16 -0.27 1.29
CA TYR A 210 -5.00 -0.55 2.12
C TYR A 210 -5.32 -1.32 3.42
N LEU A 211 -4.42 -2.25 3.75
CA LEU A 211 -4.30 -2.85 5.09
C LEU A 211 -3.00 -2.35 5.70
N ILE A 212 -3.05 -1.85 6.94
CA ILE A 212 -1.90 -1.26 7.62
C ILE A 212 -1.71 -1.98 8.96
N GLU A 213 -0.53 -2.53 9.17
CA GLU A 213 -0.09 -3.04 10.47
C GLU A 213 0.78 -1.96 11.15
N SER A 214 0.51 -1.70 12.42
CA SER A 214 1.37 -0.84 13.24
C SER A 214 2.58 -1.60 13.78
N ASP A 215 3.57 -0.88 14.33
CA ASP A 215 4.73 -1.46 15.02
C ASP A 215 4.39 -2.19 16.32
N THR A 216 3.17 -2.01 16.85
CA THR A 216 2.60 -2.82 17.94
C THR A 216 1.86 -4.07 17.43
N GLY A 217 1.79 -4.25 16.11
CA GLY A 217 1.11 -5.36 15.46
C GLY A 217 -0.41 -5.21 15.38
N GLU A 218 -0.95 -4.01 15.57
CA GLU A 218 -2.39 -3.73 15.44
C GLU A 218 -2.76 -3.45 13.98
N TRP A 219 -3.97 -3.86 13.58
CA TRP A 219 -4.43 -3.75 12.20
C TRP A 219 -5.41 -2.61 11.99
N HIS A 220 -5.19 -1.87 10.91
CA HIS A 220 -6.01 -0.75 10.48
C HIS A 220 -6.34 -0.89 8.99
N ILE A 221 -7.56 -0.52 8.63
CA ILE A 221 -8.03 -0.57 7.24
C ILE A 221 -8.25 0.84 6.74
N PHE A 222 -7.78 1.10 5.52
CA PHE A 222 -7.92 2.40 4.87
C PHE A 222 -8.53 2.24 3.47
N GLU A 223 -9.56 3.03 3.21
CA GLU A 223 -10.12 3.26 1.88
C GLU A 223 -9.77 4.68 1.44
N SER A 224 -9.17 4.82 0.27
CA SER A 224 -8.65 6.10 -0.21
C SER A 224 -9.54 6.71 -1.28
N LYS A 225 -9.75 8.02 -1.17
CA LYS A 225 -10.38 8.83 -2.19
C LYS A 225 -9.53 10.07 -2.43
N GLY A 226 -9.45 10.50 -3.68
CA GLY A 226 -8.96 11.83 -4.03
C GLY A 226 -9.90 12.52 -5.00
N GLY A 227 -9.83 13.84 -5.08
CA GLY A 227 -10.62 14.64 -6.02
C GLY A 227 -10.79 16.08 -5.56
N THR A 228 -11.62 16.86 -6.25
CA THR A 228 -11.93 18.25 -5.86
C THR A 228 -12.76 18.33 -4.58
N ASP A 229 -12.60 19.38 -3.77
CA ASP A 229 -13.38 19.60 -2.54
C ASP A 229 -14.90 19.61 -2.80
N ALA A 230 -15.36 20.14 -3.94
CA ALA A 230 -16.79 20.18 -4.30
C ALA A 230 -17.45 18.80 -4.37
N GLY A 231 -16.72 17.78 -4.84
CA GLY A 231 -17.21 16.40 -4.98
C GLY A 231 -16.99 15.52 -3.75
N ARG A 232 -16.31 16.02 -2.71
CA ARG A 232 -15.78 15.20 -1.61
C ARG A 232 -16.83 14.38 -0.89
N ASN A 233 -18.00 14.97 -0.59
CA ASN A 233 -19.00 14.34 0.26
C ASN A 233 -19.53 13.05 -0.39
N LYS A 234 -19.73 13.05 -1.70
CA LYS A 234 -20.15 11.88 -2.46
C LYS A 234 -19.08 10.78 -2.41
N ARG A 235 -17.81 11.15 -2.67
CA ARG A 235 -16.67 10.21 -2.64
C ARG A 235 -16.48 9.60 -1.25
N ILE A 236 -16.56 10.40 -0.19
CA ILE A 236 -16.47 9.93 1.20
C ILE A 236 -17.61 8.95 1.49
N GLN A 237 -18.85 9.28 1.13
CA GLN A 237 -19.98 8.37 1.30
C GLN A 237 -19.78 7.04 0.56
N GLU A 238 -19.24 7.08 -0.67
CA GLU A 238 -18.91 5.89 -1.45
C GLU A 238 -17.82 5.05 -0.78
N GLY A 239 -16.73 5.67 -0.32
CA GLY A 239 -15.64 4.98 0.39
C GLY A 239 -16.10 4.38 1.72
N LEU A 240 -16.94 5.08 2.49
CA LEU A 240 -17.52 4.53 3.72
C LEU A 240 -18.29 3.23 3.44
N LEU A 241 -19.05 3.15 2.34
CA LEU A 241 -19.78 1.94 1.95
C LEU A 241 -18.91 0.76 1.49
N GLN A 242 -17.63 1.00 1.22
CA GLN A 242 -16.62 -0.01 0.88
C GLN A 242 -15.91 -0.54 2.14
N LEU A 243 -15.90 0.23 3.24
CA LEU A 243 -15.37 -0.17 4.53
C LEU A 243 -16.31 -1.09 5.30
N GLY A 244 -15.73 -1.92 6.18
CA GLY A 244 -16.44 -2.68 7.20
C GLY A 244 -16.55 -4.19 6.95
N ALA A 245 -16.25 -4.69 5.75
CA ALA A 245 -16.40 -6.13 5.49
C ALA A 245 -15.36 -7.00 6.23
N ILE A 246 -14.16 -6.46 6.48
CA ILE A 246 -13.08 -7.16 7.17
C ILE A 246 -13.12 -6.79 8.65
N THR A 247 -13.22 -7.80 9.52
CA THR A 247 -13.34 -7.59 10.97
C THR A 247 -12.13 -8.09 11.75
N HIS A 248 -11.45 -9.12 11.22
CA HIS A 248 -10.21 -9.64 11.79
C HIS A 248 -9.15 -9.85 10.72
N LEU A 249 -7.90 -9.63 11.10
CA LEU A 249 -6.71 -9.79 10.28
C LEU A 249 -5.65 -10.57 11.07
N ALA A 250 -4.89 -11.41 10.37
CA ALA A 250 -3.71 -12.06 10.92
C ALA A 250 -2.71 -12.44 9.83
N TRP A 251 -1.44 -12.48 10.22
CA TRP A 251 -0.45 -13.29 9.53
C TRP A 251 -0.70 -14.78 9.83
N ALA A 252 -0.60 -15.60 8.79
CA ALA A 252 -0.61 -17.04 8.93
C ALA A 252 0.58 -17.47 9.81
N SER A 253 0.30 -18.22 10.87
CA SER A 253 1.32 -18.74 11.77
C SER A 253 0.82 -20.02 12.43
N PRO A 254 1.72 -20.88 12.97
CA PRO A 254 1.33 -22.08 13.70
C PRO A 254 0.42 -21.79 14.91
N ALA A 255 0.64 -20.66 15.59
CA ALA A 255 -0.15 -20.19 16.73
C ALA A 255 -1.13 -19.08 16.33
N LEU A 256 -1.77 -19.22 15.15
CA LEU A 256 -2.64 -18.22 14.53
C LEU A 256 -3.48 -17.46 15.57
N THR A 257 -3.24 -16.16 15.68
CA THR A 257 -4.01 -15.27 16.55
C THR A 257 -4.69 -14.23 15.68
N LEU A 258 -6.01 -14.40 15.46
CA LEU A 258 -6.83 -13.42 14.75
C LEU A 258 -6.96 -12.15 15.59
N LYS A 259 -6.47 -11.03 15.07
CA LYS A 259 -6.60 -9.72 15.71
C LYS A 259 -7.78 -8.97 15.13
N GLN A 260 -8.58 -8.37 16.02
CA GLN A 260 -9.65 -7.48 15.60
C GLN A 260 -9.06 -6.22 14.94
N VAL A 261 -9.64 -5.79 13.84
CA VAL A 261 -9.26 -4.53 13.21
C VAL A 261 -9.63 -3.36 14.12
N GLN A 262 -8.65 -2.54 14.48
CA GLN A 262 -8.82 -1.40 15.39
C GLN A 262 -9.65 -0.28 14.75
N THR A 263 -9.37 0.07 13.49
CA THR A 263 -10.05 1.17 12.79
C THR A 263 -10.32 0.90 11.32
N ASN A 264 -11.37 1.53 10.82
CA ASN A 264 -11.78 1.47 9.42
C ASN A 264 -11.92 2.89 8.90
N VAL A 265 -10.91 3.39 8.20
CA VAL A 265 -10.79 4.82 7.86
C VAL A 265 -11.05 5.05 6.38
N CYS A 266 -11.95 5.97 6.06
CA CYS A 266 -12.13 6.51 4.71
C CYS A 266 -11.41 7.85 4.65
N THR A 267 -10.41 7.96 3.78
CA THR A 267 -9.67 9.20 3.56
C THR A 267 -10.14 9.89 2.29
N HIS A 268 -10.15 11.22 2.30
CA HIS A 268 -10.36 12.04 1.11
C HIS A 268 -9.29 13.13 1.01
N THR A 269 -8.50 13.07 -0.05
CA THR A 269 -7.52 14.11 -0.40
C THR A 269 -8.13 15.07 -1.40
N SER A 270 -8.32 16.32 -0.98
CA SER A 270 -8.86 17.40 -1.80
C SER A 270 -7.75 18.06 -2.62
N ILE A 271 -7.90 18.02 -3.94
CA ILE A 271 -6.93 18.49 -4.93
C ILE A 271 -7.64 19.51 -5.82
N ASP A 272 -7.54 20.77 -5.43
CA ASP A 272 -8.16 21.91 -6.12
C ASP A 272 -7.05 22.86 -6.60
N ALA A 273 -7.17 23.33 -7.84
CA ALA A 273 -6.17 24.20 -8.47
C ALA A 273 -5.90 25.46 -7.63
N GLY A 274 -4.63 25.78 -7.42
CA GLY A 274 -4.17 26.94 -6.65
C GLY A 274 -4.45 26.86 -5.14
N ARG A 275 -4.96 25.73 -4.63
CA ARG A 275 -5.32 25.58 -3.21
C ARG A 275 -4.38 24.62 -2.48
N PRO A 276 -4.18 24.83 -1.16
CA PRO A 276 -3.51 23.84 -0.34
C PRO A 276 -4.26 22.51 -0.38
N LEU A 277 -3.53 21.40 -0.41
CA LEU A 277 -4.13 20.08 -0.20
C LEU A 277 -4.82 20.03 1.17
N LYS A 278 -5.94 19.31 1.20
CA LYS A 278 -6.75 19.08 2.40
C LYS A 278 -7.06 17.59 2.50
N VAL A 279 -6.68 16.96 3.61
CA VAL A 279 -6.98 15.56 3.88
C VAL A 279 -8.09 15.49 4.93
N LEU A 280 -9.15 14.75 4.64
CA LEU A 280 -10.22 14.44 5.57
C LEU A 280 -10.19 12.94 5.86
N ALA A 281 -10.25 12.54 7.12
CA ALA A 281 -10.29 11.15 7.54
C ALA A 281 -11.57 10.89 8.35
N TYR A 282 -12.35 9.92 7.91
CA TYR A 282 -13.60 9.49 8.56
C TYR A 282 -13.41 8.06 9.07
N ASP A 283 -13.54 7.85 10.38
CA ASP A 283 -13.35 6.55 11.04
C ASP A 283 -14.66 6.06 11.64
N PRO A 284 -15.55 5.44 10.85
CA PRO A 284 -16.63 4.65 11.41
C PRO A 284 -16.07 3.45 12.20
N PRO A 285 -16.68 3.06 13.32
CA PRO A 285 -16.34 1.81 13.99
C PRO A 285 -16.54 0.63 13.05
N GLY A 286 -15.69 -0.38 13.18
CA GLY A 286 -15.74 -1.61 12.39
C GLY A 286 -17.05 -2.39 12.55
N GLU A 287 -17.34 -3.29 11.61
CA GLU A 287 -18.52 -4.14 11.71
C GLU A 287 -18.35 -5.17 12.84
N TYR A 288 -19.02 -4.97 13.98
CA TYR A 288 -19.53 -6.12 14.74
C TYR A 288 -20.68 -6.75 13.95
N THR A 289 -20.38 -7.70 13.09
CA THR A 289 -21.37 -8.62 12.55
C THR A 289 -20.92 -10.02 12.94
N GLU A 290 -21.88 -10.89 13.26
CA GLU A 290 -21.64 -12.34 13.36
C GLU A 290 -21.14 -12.93 12.02
N GLU A 291 -21.20 -12.15 10.93
CA GLU A 291 -20.77 -12.46 9.55
C GLU A 291 -19.48 -11.74 9.09
N GLY A 292 -18.71 -11.15 10.02
CA GLY A 292 -17.48 -10.43 9.68
C GLY A 292 -16.45 -11.30 8.94
N LYS A 293 -15.75 -10.75 7.94
CA LYS A 293 -14.75 -11.53 7.18
C LYS A 293 -13.42 -11.53 7.90
N ASN A 294 -12.95 -12.72 8.23
CA ASN A 294 -11.60 -12.96 8.72
C ASN A 294 -10.66 -13.10 7.53
N ILE A 295 -9.57 -12.34 7.55
CA ILE A 295 -8.54 -12.39 6.52
C ILE A 295 -7.27 -12.93 7.14
N ILE A 296 -6.75 -14.00 6.56
CA ILE A 296 -5.45 -14.58 6.92
C ILE A 296 -4.52 -14.36 5.72
N LEU A 297 -3.38 -13.72 5.97
CA LEU A 297 -2.38 -13.40 4.96
C LEU A 297 -1.14 -14.26 5.14
N ASP A 298 -0.55 -14.69 4.04
CA ASP A 298 0.80 -15.25 4.01
C ASP A 298 1.81 -14.09 4.07
N GLU A 299 2.49 -13.97 5.20
CA GLU A 299 3.42 -12.88 5.47
C GLU A 299 4.58 -12.87 4.48
N ALA A 300 5.17 -14.06 4.23
CA ALA A 300 6.26 -14.22 3.28
C ALA A 300 5.84 -13.74 1.89
N VAL A 301 4.70 -14.20 1.38
CA VAL A 301 4.20 -13.76 0.06
C VAL A 301 4.01 -12.25 0.02
N CYS A 302 3.33 -11.66 1.02
CA CYS A 302 3.08 -10.22 1.04
C CYS A 302 4.37 -9.39 1.07
N LYS A 303 5.30 -9.70 1.97
CA LYS A 303 6.54 -8.93 2.15
C LYS A 303 7.51 -9.14 0.99
N LEU A 304 7.63 -10.36 0.46
CA LEU A 304 8.45 -10.64 -0.71
C LEU A 304 7.94 -9.91 -1.95
N LEU A 305 6.62 -9.80 -2.15
CA LEU A 305 6.06 -8.98 -3.23
C LEU A 305 6.43 -7.49 -3.08
N LYS A 306 6.45 -6.95 -1.86
CA LYS A 306 6.95 -5.58 -1.61
C LYS A 306 8.43 -5.42 -1.93
N ILE A 307 9.24 -6.43 -1.65
CA ILE A 307 10.66 -6.43 -2.00
C ILE A 307 10.82 -6.42 -3.53
N VAL A 308 10.10 -7.28 -4.27
CA VAL A 308 10.10 -7.26 -5.74
C VAL A 308 9.65 -5.89 -6.28
N GLU A 309 8.60 -5.29 -5.70
CA GLU A 309 8.16 -3.95 -6.09
C GLU A 309 9.24 -2.89 -5.89
N SER A 310 10.01 -3.02 -4.82
CA SER A 310 11.08 -2.08 -4.49
C SER A 310 12.30 -2.26 -5.41
N LEU A 311 12.63 -3.49 -5.76
CA LEU A 311 13.66 -3.80 -6.76
C LEU A 311 13.28 -3.23 -8.13
N ASP A 312 12.06 -3.51 -8.60
CA ASP A 312 11.51 -2.93 -9.83
C ASP A 312 11.61 -1.39 -9.83
N GLN A 313 11.15 -0.75 -8.75
CA GLN A 313 11.17 0.70 -8.60
C GLN A 313 12.61 1.23 -8.59
N PHE A 314 13.52 0.57 -7.85
CA PHE A 314 14.92 0.97 -7.78
C PHE A 314 15.64 0.83 -9.13
N HIS A 315 15.33 -0.22 -9.90
CA HIS A 315 15.87 -0.40 -11.26
C HIS A 315 15.52 0.78 -12.17
N VAL A 316 14.33 1.36 -12.05
CA VAL A 316 13.86 2.44 -12.93
C VAL A 316 14.03 3.87 -12.37
N LEU A 317 14.19 4.03 -11.06
CA LEU A 317 14.23 5.35 -10.40
C LEU A 317 15.53 6.13 -10.63
N GLY A 318 16.64 5.50 -10.96
CA GLY A 318 17.92 6.20 -11.07
C GLY A 318 18.89 5.60 -12.08
N THR A 319 19.88 6.40 -12.44
CA THR A 319 20.79 6.14 -13.57
C THR A 319 22.25 5.95 -13.15
N GLU A 320 22.69 6.63 -12.09
CA GLU A 320 24.07 6.53 -11.59
C GLU A 320 24.10 5.63 -10.36
N MET A 321 24.90 4.57 -10.41
CA MET A 321 25.02 3.59 -9.32
C MET A 321 26.32 3.80 -8.56
N ARG A 322 26.22 3.87 -7.24
CA ARG A 322 27.38 3.85 -6.33
C ARG A 322 27.12 2.84 -5.23
N THR A 323 28.02 1.88 -5.08
CA THR A 323 28.01 0.97 -3.93
C THR A 323 28.84 1.56 -2.80
N GLU A 324 28.25 1.75 -1.63
CA GLU A 324 28.91 2.32 -0.45
C GLU A 324 28.24 1.80 0.83
N ASP A 325 29.03 1.36 1.81
CA ASP A 325 28.54 0.87 3.11
C ASP A 325 27.47 -0.24 3.02
N ASP A 326 27.64 -1.18 2.08
CA ASP A 326 26.69 -2.28 1.78
C ASP A 326 25.32 -1.81 1.23
N TRP A 327 25.21 -0.53 0.87
CA TRP A 327 24.09 0.04 0.12
C TRP A 327 24.47 0.21 -1.34
N GLU A 328 23.53 -0.05 -2.23
CA GLU A 328 23.56 0.43 -3.60
C GLU A 328 22.74 1.72 -3.68
N TRP A 329 23.41 2.83 -3.96
CA TRP A 329 22.82 4.16 -4.07
C TRP A 329 22.57 4.54 -5.52
N LYS A 330 21.42 5.19 -5.74
CA LYS A 330 21.07 5.84 -7.00
C LYS A 330 20.64 7.28 -6.79
N THR A 331 21.13 8.18 -7.63
CA THR A 331 20.54 9.52 -7.78
C THR A 331 19.25 9.41 -8.61
N VAL A 332 18.22 10.16 -8.23
CA VAL A 332 16.95 10.22 -8.95
C VAL A 332 16.87 11.54 -9.72
N PRO A 333 17.41 11.64 -10.96
CA PRO A 333 17.52 12.92 -11.67
C PRO A 333 16.17 13.59 -11.95
N GLN A 334 15.09 12.81 -12.02
CA GLN A 334 13.73 13.30 -12.24
C GLN A 334 13.16 14.00 -11.00
N ILE A 335 13.76 13.80 -9.82
CA ILE A 335 13.38 14.42 -8.55
C ILE A 335 14.62 15.08 -7.95
N LYS A 336 14.70 16.41 -8.11
CA LYS A 336 15.87 17.21 -7.72
C LYS A 336 16.36 16.86 -6.31
N ASN A 337 17.68 16.69 -6.17
CA ASN A 337 18.37 16.46 -4.91
C ASN A 337 17.95 15.18 -4.17
N LEU A 338 17.38 14.18 -4.84
CA LEU A 338 16.98 12.94 -4.20
C LEU A 338 17.95 11.79 -4.53
N MET A 339 18.28 11.02 -3.50
CA MET A 339 18.94 9.73 -3.63
C MET A 339 18.09 8.64 -2.98
N VAL A 340 18.15 7.45 -3.57
CA VAL A 340 17.54 6.24 -3.03
C VAL A 340 18.59 5.15 -2.89
N ALA A 341 18.40 4.25 -1.94
CA ALA A 341 19.30 3.12 -1.73
C ALA A 341 18.56 1.84 -1.34
N LEU A 342 19.10 0.71 -1.76
CA LEU A 342 18.74 -0.63 -1.30
C LEU A 342 20.00 -1.35 -0.80
N PRO A 343 19.90 -2.32 0.12
CA PRO A 343 21.02 -3.17 0.46
C PRO A 343 21.57 -3.84 -0.81
N SER A 344 22.87 -3.73 -1.08
CA SER A 344 23.46 -4.21 -2.34
C SER A 344 23.27 -5.73 -2.52
N GLN A 345 23.24 -6.47 -1.42
CA GLN A 345 23.03 -7.93 -1.44
C GLN A 345 21.60 -8.34 -1.81
N TYR A 346 20.64 -7.41 -1.89
CA TYR A 346 19.30 -7.72 -2.41
C TYR A 346 19.34 -8.15 -3.87
N PHE A 347 20.23 -7.56 -4.68
CA PHE A 347 20.34 -7.87 -6.12
C PHE A 347 20.92 -9.26 -6.37
N ASP A 348 21.75 -9.77 -5.45
CA ASP A 348 22.29 -11.13 -5.51
C ASP A 348 21.19 -12.21 -5.34
N LEU A 349 20.10 -11.86 -4.64
CA LEU A 349 18.96 -12.72 -4.33
C LEU A 349 17.77 -12.52 -5.28
N GLU A 350 17.78 -11.48 -6.13
CA GLU A 350 16.62 -11.11 -6.94
C GLU A 350 16.16 -12.23 -7.89
N GLU A 351 17.09 -12.90 -8.58
CA GLU A 351 16.75 -13.99 -9.50
C GLU A 351 16.07 -15.16 -8.77
N GLU A 352 16.60 -15.52 -7.61
CA GLU A 352 16.08 -16.59 -6.77
C GLU A 352 14.70 -16.23 -6.22
N LEU A 353 14.53 -15.00 -5.74
CA LEU A 353 13.26 -14.45 -5.28
C LEU A 353 12.17 -14.52 -6.35
N ARG A 354 12.46 -13.97 -7.53
CA ARG A 354 11.51 -13.95 -8.65
C ARG A 354 11.15 -15.36 -9.10
N THR A 355 12.13 -16.27 -9.17
CA THR A 355 11.90 -17.66 -9.57
C THR A 355 11.00 -18.37 -8.55
N ARG A 356 11.33 -18.30 -7.26
CA ARG A 356 10.55 -18.99 -6.20
C ARG A 356 9.12 -18.46 -6.12
N LEU A 357 8.93 -17.14 -6.08
CA LEU A 357 7.60 -16.55 -6.11
C LEU A 357 6.87 -16.88 -7.42
N GLY A 358 7.54 -16.76 -8.56
CA GLY A 358 6.95 -17.06 -9.87
C GLY A 358 6.40 -18.48 -9.95
N LEU A 359 7.16 -19.48 -9.49
CA LEU A 359 6.73 -20.87 -9.42
C LEU A 359 5.55 -21.08 -8.46
N TYR A 360 5.57 -20.42 -7.30
CA TYR A 360 4.44 -20.43 -6.37
C TYR A 360 3.17 -19.88 -7.04
N PHE A 361 3.28 -18.76 -7.76
CA PHE A 361 2.16 -18.16 -8.49
C PHE A 361 1.68 -19.03 -9.67
N ILE A 362 2.57 -19.77 -10.34
CA ILE A 362 2.15 -20.75 -11.37
C ILE A 362 1.23 -21.81 -10.74
N ALA A 363 1.64 -22.37 -9.59
CA ALA A 363 0.86 -23.39 -8.90
C ALA A 363 -0.51 -22.86 -8.44
N THR A 364 -0.56 -21.68 -7.80
CA THR A 364 -1.82 -21.10 -7.33
C THR A 364 -2.76 -20.75 -8.47
N GLU A 365 -2.27 -20.11 -9.54
CA GLU A 365 -3.08 -19.70 -10.69
C GLU A 365 -3.68 -20.90 -11.43
N ILE A 366 -2.93 -21.98 -11.58
CA ILE A 366 -3.42 -23.21 -12.23
C ILE A 366 -4.48 -23.86 -11.35
N ILE A 367 -4.24 -24.00 -10.05
CA ILE A 367 -5.23 -24.57 -9.13
C ILE A 367 -6.52 -23.74 -9.12
N ASP A 368 -6.43 -22.42 -9.02
CA ASP A 368 -7.59 -21.54 -9.01
C ASP A 368 -8.40 -21.61 -10.31
N LYS A 369 -7.73 -21.78 -11.45
CA LYS A 369 -8.37 -21.96 -12.75
C LYS A 369 -9.21 -23.25 -12.80
N TYR A 370 -8.68 -24.35 -12.28
CA TYR A 370 -9.31 -25.68 -12.41
C TYR A 370 -10.23 -26.06 -11.24
N LYS A 371 -10.11 -25.41 -10.06
CA LYS A 371 -11.12 -25.45 -8.98
C LYS A 371 -12.53 -25.10 -9.47
N ARG A 372 -12.64 -24.24 -10.49
CA ARG A 372 -13.93 -23.79 -11.06
C ARG A 372 -14.52 -24.76 -12.09
N GLY A 373 -13.78 -25.80 -12.51
CA GLY A 373 -14.11 -26.63 -13.67
C GLY A 373 -14.41 -28.10 -13.39
N ALA A 374 -14.55 -28.52 -12.12
CA ALA A 374 -14.85 -29.89 -11.67
C ALA A 374 -13.84 -31.00 -12.06
N GLN A 375 -12.82 -30.71 -12.88
CA GLN A 375 -11.78 -31.67 -13.27
C GLN A 375 -10.49 -31.37 -12.50
N TRP A 376 -10.25 -32.15 -11.45
CA TRP A 376 -9.07 -32.03 -10.59
C TRP A 376 -8.36 -33.39 -10.53
N SER A 377 -7.38 -33.62 -11.41
CA SER A 377 -6.40 -34.68 -11.23
C SER A 377 -5.02 -34.07 -11.03
N VAL A 378 -4.28 -34.59 -10.05
CA VAL A 378 -2.94 -34.09 -9.69
C VAL A 378 -2.00 -34.14 -10.89
N GLU A 379 -2.04 -35.23 -11.66
CA GLU A 379 -1.29 -35.38 -12.92
C GLU A 379 -1.59 -34.26 -13.93
N PHE A 380 -2.86 -33.89 -14.08
CA PHE A 380 -3.25 -32.81 -14.99
C PHE A 380 -2.73 -31.46 -14.49
N ILE A 381 -2.78 -31.20 -13.18
CA ILE A 381 -2.23 -29.97 -12.59
C ILE A 381 -0.72 -29.90 -12.81
N ILE A 382 0.02 -30.96 -12.50
CA ILE A 382 1.47 -31.05 -12.69
C ILE A 382 1.83 -30.83 -14.17
N LYS A 383 1.13 -31.48 -15.10
CA LYS A 383 1.34 -31.28 -16.55
C LYS A 383 1.15 -29.82 -16.97
N ASN A 384 0.12 -29.16 -16.46
CA ASN A 384 -0.13 -27.75 -16.78
C ASN A 384 0.91 -26.82 -16.13
N ILE A 385 1.37 -27.13 -14.91
CA ILE A 385 2.46 -26.41 -14.25
C ILE A 385 3.73 -26.52 -15.10
N GLY A 386 4.12 -27.73 -15.50
CA GLY A 386 5.27 -27.98 -16.36
C GLY A 386 5.18 -27.25 -17.70
N LYS A 387 4.01 -27.31 -18.36
CA LYS A 387 3.77 -26.58 -19.62
C LYS A 387 3.87 -25.05 -19.46
N LYS A 388 3.43 -24.52 -18.32
CA LYS A 388 3.53 -23.07 -18.06
C LYS A 388 4.95 -22.67 -17.71
N ILE A 389 5.70 -23.50 -16.98
CA ILE A 389 7.12 -23.25 -16.71
C ILE A 389 7.92 -23.25 -18.01
N SER A 390 7.66 -24.18 -18.93
CA SER A 390 8.39 -24.28 -20.20
C SER A 390 8.21 -23.09 -21.14
N SER A 391 7.26 -22.17 -20.87
CA SER A 391 7.12 -20.94 -21.64
C SER A 391 8.04 -19.80 -21.18
N TYR A 392 8.85 -20.02 -20.15
CA TYR A 392 9.78 -19.02 -19.62
C TYR A 392 11.23 -19.48 -19.76
N GLU A 393 12.11 -18.52 -19.97
CA GLU A 393 13.55 -18.73 -19.94
C GLU A 393 14.11 -18.44 -18.55
N PHE A 394 14.87 -19.39 -18.01
CA PHE A 394 15.51 -19.24 -16.71
C PHE A 394 17.03 -19.14 -16.88
N LYS A 395 17.65 -18.28 -16.06
CA LYS A 395 19.12 -18.22 -15.91
C LYS A 395 19.62 -19.40 -15.06
N TYR A 396 20.94 -19.56 -14.90
CA TYR A 396 21.55 -20.75 -14.30
C TYR A 396 21.01 -21.10 -12.89
N LYS A 397 20.92 -20.11 -11.97
CA LYS A 397 20.37 -20.36 -10.63
C LYS A 397 18.88 -20.71 -10.69
N GLY A 398 18.12 -19.99 -11.51
CA GLY A 398 16.70 -20.26 -11.76
C GLY A 398 16.43 -21.66 -12.30
N LYS A 399 17.22 -22.14 -13.27
CA LYS A 399 17.08 -23.49 -13.85
C LYS A 399 17.19 -24.58 -12.78
N ALA A 400 18.18 -24.49 -11.90
CA ALA A 400 18.36 -25.47 -10.83
C ALA A 400 17.17 -25.49 -9.86
N ILE A 401 16.57 -24.34 -9.56
CA ILE A 401 15.35 -24.25 -8.74
C ILE A 401 14.16 -24.90 -9.46
N VAL A 402 14.01 -24.62 -10.75
CA VAL A 402 12.93 -25.15 -11.59
C VAL A 402 12.98 -26.67 -11.71
N GLU A 403 14.14 -27.24 -12.03
CA GLU A 403 14.32 -28.69 -12.15
C GLU A 403 13.97 -29.41 -10.85
N LYS A 404 14.48 -28.89 -9.73
CA LYS A 404 14.17 -29.39 -8.39
C LYS A 404 12.67 -29.30 -8.09
N PHE A 405 12.04 -28.17 -8.40
CA PHE A 405 10.60 -27.98 -8.20
C PHE A 405 9.75 -28.93 -9.05
N LEU A 406 10.12 -29.15 -10.32
CA LEU A 406 9.42 -30.09 -11.20
C LEU A 406 9.50 -31.52 -10.66
N ASN A 407 10.67 -31.96 -10.22
CA ASN A 407 10.83 -33.28 -9.58
C ASN A 407 9.96 -33.39 -8.34
N PHE A 408 9.99 -32.38 -7.47
CA PHE A 408 9.18 -32.35 -6.26
C PHE A 408 7.67 -32.46 -6.56
N ILE A 409 7.13 -31.66 -7.48
CA ILE A 409 5.69 -31.73 -7.76
C ILE A 409 5.31 -33.05 -8.43
N SER A 410 6.19 -33.69 -9.19
CA SER A 410 5.98 -35.03 -9.76
C SER A 410 5.93 -36.13 -8.69
N GLU A 411 6.51 -35.91 -7.51
CA GLU A 411 6.41 -36.81 -6.36
C GLU A 411 5.13 -36.58 -5.54
N LEU A 412 4.40 -35.47 -5.77
CA LEU A 412 3.15 -35.13 -5.07
C LEU A 412 1.91 -35.88 -5.58
N ASN A 413 2.06 -37.01 -6.28
CA ASN A 413 0.98 -37.74 -6.97
C ASN A 413 -0.21 -38.17 -6.08
N GLU A 414 -0.09 -38.08 -4.74
CA GLU A 414 -1.09 -38.50 -3.76
C GLU A 414 -1.81 -37.34 -3.03
N VAL A 415 -1.71 -36.09 -3.50
CA VAL A 415 -2.33 -34.96 -2.78
C VAL A 415 -3.80 -34.76 -3.19
N ASP A 416 -4.72 -35.20 -2.32
CA ASP A 416 -6.17 -35.13 -2.56
C ASP A 416 -6.81 -33.74 -2.36
N GLU A 417 -6.08 -32.74 -1.83
CA GLU A 417 -6.64 -31.40 -1.57
C GLU A 417 -5.79 -30.25 -2.14
N SER A 418 -6.45 -29.33 -2.86
CA SER A 418 -5.83 -28.16 -3.47
C SER A 418 -5.08 -27.26 -2.50
N THR A 419 -5.62 -27.08 -1.30
CA THR A 419 -5.00 -26.27 -0.24
C THR A 419 -3.67 -26.88 0.17
N SER A 420 -3.66 -28.20 0.42
CA SER A 420 -2.47 -28.96 0.79
C SER A 420 -1.41 -28.90 -0.29
N PHE A 421 -1.78 -29.02 -1.57
CA PHE A 421 -0.84 -28.91 -2.69
C PHE A 421 -0.14 -27.53 -2.71
N ILE A 422 -0.90 -26.44 -2.57
CA ILE A 422 -0.34 -25.08 -2.56
C ILE A 422 0.60 -24.89 -1.36
N LEU A 423 0.19 -25.36 -0.17
CA LEU A 423 1.01 -25.26 1.03
C LEU A 423 2.32 -26.05 0.91
N ARG A 424 2.28 -27.25 0.34
CA ARG A 424 3.48 -28.05 0.05
C ARG A 424 4.40 -27.34 -0.95
N CYS A 425 3.86 -26.77 -2.01
CA CYS A 425 4.64 -25.95 -2.96
C CYS A 425 5.29 -24.74 -2.26
N ARG A 426 4.53 -24.01 -1.45
CA ARG A 426 5.01 -22.86 -0.67
C ARG A 426 6.18 -23.25 0.26
N GLN A 427 6.05 -24.36 0.99
CA GLN A 427 7.08 -24.88 1.88
C GLN A 427 8.33 -25.30 1.11
N TYR A 428 8.16 -26.05 0.01
CA TYR A 428 9.28 -26.47 -0.83
C TYR A 428 10.04 -25.30 -1.44
N LEU A 429 9.32 -24.27 -1.86
CA LEU A 429 9.89 -23.03 -2.38
C LEU A 429 10.51 -22.15 -1.29
N LYS A 430 10.43 -22.56 -0.01
CA LYS A 430 11.13 -21.95 1.13
C LYS A 430 10.92 -20.45 1.23
N LEU A 431 9.67 -20.00 1.05
CA LEU A 431 9.34 -18.57 1.03
C LEU A 431 9.67 -17.86 2.35
N ASP A 432 9.58 -18.53 3.50
CA ASP A 432 10.00 -17.95 4.78
C ASP A 432 11.52 -17.80 4.88
N GLU A 433 12.29 -18.78 4.39
CA GLU A 433 13.75 -18.75 4.46
C GLU A 433 14.29 -17.58 3.65
N ILE A 434 13.81 -17.40 2.42
CA ILE A 434 14.23 -16.26 1.59
C ILE A 434 13.78 -14.93 2.19
N LEU A 435 12.57 -14.83 2.78
CA LEU A 435 12.18 -13.61 3.49
C LEU A 435 13.13 -13.32 4.66
N ASN A 436 13.50 -14.35 5.43
CA ASN A 436 14.44 -14.23 6.54
C ASN A 436 15.84 -13.80 6.09
N GLU A 437 16.30 -14.29 4.92
CA GLU A 437 17.55 -13.82 4.31
C GLU A 437 17.50 -12.32 4.01
N PHE A 438 16.45 -11.84 3.33
CA PHE A 438 16.27 -10.40 3.08
C PHE A 438 16.21 -9.58 4.38
N ASN A 439 15.46 -10.05 5.38
CA ASN A 439 15.38 -9.37 6.69
C ASN A 439 16.74 -9.31 7.38
N SER A 440 17.50 -10.42 7.38
CA SER A 440 18.83 -10.48 8.01
C SER A 440 19.83 -9.56 7.32
N LEU A 441 19.82 -9.53 5.98
CA LEU A 441 20.62 -8.59 5.19
C LEU A 441 20.27 -7.14 5.54
N PHE A 442 18.98 -6.84 5.63
CA PHE A 442 18.51 -5.50 5.97
C PHE A 442 18.94 -5.09 7.38
N GLU A 443 18.67 -5.92 8.39
CA GLU A 443 19.05 -5.66 9.79
C GLU A 443 20.56 -5.42 9.93
N LYS A 444 21.38 -6.24 9.27
CA LYS A 444 22.83 -6.08 9.25
C LYS A 444 23.25 -4.69 8.73
N VAL A 445 22.66 -4.24 7.63
CA VAL A 445 22.95 -2.94 7.03
C VAL A 445 22.47 -1.79 7.92
N ILE A 446 21.28 -1.91 8.52
CA ILE A 446 20.73 -0.90 9.46
C ILE A 446 21.60 -0.79 10.72
N ILE A 447 21.97 -1.90 11.35
CA ILE A 447 22.83 -1.93 12.54
C ILE A 447 24.19 -1.29 12.24
N LYS A 448 24.81 -1.66 11.12
CA LYS A 448 26.08 -1.07 10.68
C LYS A 448 25.95 0.45 10.48
N SER A 449 24.84 0.89 9.90
CA SER A 449 24.56 2.32 9.65
C SER A 449 24.28 3.13 10.92
N ALA A 450 23.96 2.47 12.04
CA ALA A 450 23.73 3.10 13.35
C ALA A 450 25.00 3.21 14.22
N LEU A 451 26.12 2.60 13.82
CA LEU A 451 27.35 2.62 14.61
C LEU A 451 28.05 3.99 14.55
N PRO A 452 28.62 4.50 15.67
CA PRO A 452 29.16 5.87 15.76
C PRO A 452 30.41 6.19 14.93
N LYS A 453 30.93 5.27 14.10
CA LYS A 453 32.23 5.44 13.44
C LYS A 453 32.11 6.18 12.10
N SER A 454 32.24 7.50 12.18
CA SER A 454 32.97 8.39 11.26
C SER A 454 32.66 8.41 9.75
N HIS A 455 31.44 8.14 9.29
CA HIS A 455 31.12 8.34 7.86
C HIS A 455 29.95 9.29 7.61
N ARG A 456 30.11 10.08 6.54
CA ARG A 456 29.22 11.15 6.05
C ARG A 456 27.78 10.69 5.74
N ASN A 457 27.46 9.40 5.92
CA ASN A 457 26.35 8.70 5.28
C ASN A 457 25.44 7.85 6.21
N GLY A 458 25.64 7.87 7.53
CA GLY A 458 24.70 7.19 8.47
C GLY A 458 23.25 7.64 8.27
N ILE A 459 22.28 6.80 8.66
CA ILE A 459 20.84 7.12 8.50
C ILE A 459 20.53 8.37 9.33
N LYS A 460 20.10 9.42 8.64
CA LYS A 460 19.79 10.72 9.24
C LYS A 460 18.34 10.74 9.71
N GLY A 461 18.03 11.55 10.71
CA GLY A 461 16.64 11.73 11.17
C GLY A 461 15.68 12.29 10.10
N SER A 462 16.22 12.86 9.02
CA SER A 462 15.47 13.33 7.84
C SER A 462 15.22 12.23 6.80
N ASP A 463 15.94 11.12 6.85
CA ASP A 463 15.81 10.04 5.87
C ASP A 463 14.46 9.32 6.07
N ALA A 464 13.92 8.78 4.99
CA ALA A 464 12.74 7.91 5.03
C ALA A 464 13.13 6.48 4.65
N LEU A 465 12.49 5.51 5.28
CA LEU A 465 12.77 4.09 5.07
C LEU A 465 11.46 3.35 4.80
N THR A 466 11.38 2.71 3.63
CA THR A 466 10.21 1.89 3.28
C THR A 466 10.20 0.59 4.09
N SER A 467 9.03 -0.04 4.22
CA SER A 467 8.91 -1.34 4.90
C SER A 467 9.60 -2.49 4.16
N SER A 468 10.05 -2.27 2.93
CA SER A 468 10.83 -3.20 2.10
C SER A 468 12.33 -2.91 2.15
N GLY A 469 12.75 -1.86 2.86
CA GLY A 469 14.15 -1.52 3.10
C GLY A 469 14.77 -0.52 2.12
N MET A 470 13.97 0.17 1.29
CA MET A 470 14.48 1.27 0.47
C MET A 470 14.67 2.53 1.32
N LEU A 471 15.91 2.99 1.40
CA LEU A 471 16.28 4.24 2.06
C LEU A 471 16.15 5.40 1.07
N ILE A 472 15.56 6.51 1.51
CA ILE A 472 15.32 7.69 0.69
C ILE A 472 15.91 8.90 1.40
N ARG A 473 16.75 9.65 0.69
CA ARG A 473 17.53 10.75 1.24
C ARG A 473 17.48 11.97 0.34
N GLU A 474 17.30 13.13 0.95
CA GLU A 474 17.52 14.40 0.29
C GLU A 474 18.99 14.82 0.46
N VAL A 475 19.64 15.16 -0.64
CA VAL A 475 21.02 15.64 -0.71
C VAL A 475 20.98 17.15 -0.73
N ASN A 476 21.39 17.79 0.36
CA ASN A 476 21.60 19.24 0.32
C ASN A 476 22.68 19.52 -0.72
N LYS A 477 22.43 20.48 -1.62
CA LYS A 477 23.54 21.08 -2.36
C LYS A 477 24.48 21.65 -1.30
N VAL A 478 25.71 21.17 -1.28
CA VAL A 478 26.80 21.97 -0.72
C VAL A 478 26.88 23.16 -1.67
N ASP A 479 26.46 24.33 -1.18
CA ASP A 479 26.57 25.58 -1.93
C ASP A 479 28.03 25.87 -2.32
#